data_AF-A0ABC8STF4-F1
#
_entry.id   AF-A0ABC8STF4-F1
#
_cell.length_a   1.000
_cell.length_b   1.000
_cell.length_c   1.000
_cell.angle_alpha   90.00
_cell.angle_beta   90.00
_cell.angle_gamma   90.00
#
_symmetry.space_group_name_H-M   'P 1'
#
loop_
_entity.id
_entity.type
_entity.pdbx_description
1 polymer ?
#
loop_
_entity_poly.entity_id
_entity_poly.type
_entity_poly.pdbx_seq_one_letter_code
_entity_poly.pdbx_strand_id
1 'polypeptide(L)'
;MMYQQGCFAGGTVLRIANDLAENNNGARVLVVCSEITAVIFQGPNEAHIDSLIGQALFGDGAAAIIVGSSPVAGVEKPLFVLVSTAQTIIPDSEDALKLHLCEAGLTFHASKDVPNLISNNIEKSLVEAFQPLGLGISDWSSIFWAFHQGVKAIIDHVEWRMGLKPDKIRAARHVLSVCGNLTSACVLFILDELRKVSGGWAQDHWGRARVGCPLWVRARTHH
;
A
#
# COMPACT_ATOMS: atom_id res chain seq x y z
N MET A 1 -1.30 11.11 15.10
CA MET A 1 -2.43 10.17 14.88
C MET A 1 -3.15 10.63 13.61
N MET A 2 -3.39 9.75 12.65
CA MET A 2 -4.08 10.07 11.39
C MET A 2 -5.35 9.23 11.29
N TYR A 3 -6.46 9.87 10.95
CA TYR A 3 -7.76 9.21 10.84
C TYR A 3 -8.33 9.37 9.44
N GLN A 4 -9.23 8.43 9.07
CA GLN A 4 -10.03 8.49 7.85
C GLN A 4 -9.21 8.66 6.56
N GLN A 5 -7.99 8.15 6.54
CA GLN A 5 -7.15 8.11 5.33
C GLN A 5 -7.47 6.88 4.45
N GLY A 6 -8.14 5.85 4.99
CA GLY A 6 -8.48 4.65 4.23
C GLY A 6 -7.26 3.84 3.77
N CYS A 7 -7.42 3.04 2.72
CA CYS A 7 -6.45 2.02 2.31
C CYS A 7 -5.06 2.56 1.92
N PHE A 8 -4.95 3.81 1.45
CA PHE A 8 -3.66 4.39 1.07
C PHE A 8 -2.83 4.85 2.28
N ALA A 9 -3.40 4.83 3.50
CA ALA A 9 -2.74 5.37 4.69
C ALA A 9 -1.43 4.64 5.04
N GLY A 10 -1.27 3.37 4.65
CA GLY A 10 -0.02 2.63 4.82
C GLY A 10 1.16 3.30 4.09
N GLY A 11 0.90 3.90 2.94
CA GLY A 11 1.85 4.76 2.25
C GLY A 11 2.06 6.12 2.91
N THR A 12 0.97 6.74 3.35
CA THR A 12 0.99 8.04 4.02
C THR A 12 1.82 8.00 5.30
N VAL A 13 1.67 6.96 6.13
CA VAL A 13 2.45 6.80 7.36
C VAL A 13 3.94 6.64 7.08
N LEU A 14 4.31 5.90 6.02
CA LEU A 14 5.70 5.72 5.61
C LEU A 14 6.34 7.04 5.19
N ARG A 15 5.63 7.83 4.38
CA ARG A 15 6.08 9.17 3.96
C ARG A 15 6.32 10.09 5.15
N ILE A 16 5.34 10.20 6.05
CA ILE A 16 5.46 11.09 7.20
C ILE A 16 6.56 10.59 8.16
N ALA A 17 6.65 9.29 8.39
CA ALA A 17 7.70 8.72 9.23
C ALA A 17 9.10 8.92 8.64
N ASN A 18 9.24 8.90 7.31
CA ASN A 18 10.48 9.24 6.63
C ASN A 18 10.89 10.68 6.95
N ASP A 19 10.01 11.65 6.68
CA ASP A 19 10.30 13.07 6.91
C ASP A 19 10.63 13.36 8.38
N LEU A 20 9.93 12.71 9.31
CA LEU A 20 10.20 12.81 10.75
C LEU A 20 11.56 12.22 11.12
N ALA A 21 11.91 11.06 10.58
CA ALA A 21 13.17 10.38 10.88
C ALA A 21 14.39 11.06 10.24
N GLU A 22 14.26 11.58 9.02
CA GLU A 22 15.35 12.25 8.30
C GLU A 22 15.65 13.64 8.86
N ASN A 23 14.62 14.38 9.31
CA ASN A 23 14.79 15.73 9.84
C ASN A 23 15.12 15.80 11.34
N ASN A 24 15.21 14.66 12.04
CA ASN A 24 15.50 14.63 13.47
C ASN A 24 16.59 13.59 13.77
N ASN A 25 17.80 14.07 14.09
CA ASN A 25 18.94 13.19 14.35
C ASN A 25 18.65 12.22 15.51
N GLY A 26 18.89 10.93 15.28
CA GLY A 26 18.65 9.87 16.26
C GLY A 26 17.18 9.47 16.43
N ALA A 27 16.24 10.05 15.67
CA ALA A 27 14.83 9.69 15.79
C ALA A 27 14.57 8.23 15.37
N ARG A 28 13.68 7.58 16.12
CA ARG A 28 13.08 6.27 15.82
C ARG A 28 11.57 6.41 15.91
N VAL A 29 10.91 6.37 14.76
CA VAL A 29 9.47 6.60 14.63
C VAL A 29 8.77 5.25 14.60
N LEU A 30 8.00 4.95 15.65
CA LEU A 30 7.08 3.82 15.64
C LEU A 30 5.82 4.20 14.87
N VAL A 31 5.55 3.45 13.81
CA VAL A 31 4.31 3.54 13.02
C VAL A 31 3.46 2.32 13.33
N VAL A 32 2.17 2.54 13.59
CA VAL A 32 1.19 1.48 13.80
C VAL A 32 -0.04 1.75 12.92
N CYS A 33 -0.39 0.77 12.10
CA CYS A 33 -1.66 0.68 11.38
C CYS A 33 -2.49 -0.40 12.08
N SER A 34 -3.67 -0.06 12.59
CA SER A 34 -4.58 -0.99 13.28
C SER A 34 -5.98 -0.78 12.78
N GLU A 35 -6.53 -1.81 12.15
CA GLU A 35 -7.74 -1.72 11.33
C GLU A 35 -8.73 -2.76 11.81
N ILE A 36 -9.93 -2.29 12.19
CA ILE A 36 -11.02 -3.10 12.71
C ILE A 36 -12.24 -2.84 11.85
N THR A 37 -12.76 -3.88 11.21
CA THR A 37 -13.86 -3.82 10.25
C THR A 37 -15.23 -3.73 10.91
N ALA A 38 -15.32 -3.93 12.23
CA ALA A 38 -16.57 -3.77 12.97
C ALA A 38 -17.25 -2.41 12.72
N VAL A 39 -16.50 -1.36 12.41
CA VAL A 39 -17.04 -0.02 12.10
C VAL A 39 -17.67 0.09 10.71
N ILE A 40 -17.34 -0.82 9.79
CA ILE A 40 -17.90 -0.90 8.42
C ILE A 40 -18.78 -2.14 8.22
N PHE A 41 -19.01 -2.94 9.28
CA PHE A 41 -19.80 -4.15 9.19
C PHE A 41 -21.29 -3.82 9.09
N GLN A 42 -21.92 -4.23 8.00
CA GLN A 42 -23.32 -3.93 7.68
C GLN A 42 -24.04 -5.18 7.19
N GLY A 43 -25.32 -5.30 7.52
CA GLY A 43 -26.18 -6.34 6.96
C GLY A 43 -26.38 -6.19 5.45
N PRO A 44 -26.75 -7.26 4.74
CA PRO A 44 -27.02 -7.21 3.31
C PRO A 44 -28.20 -6.27 3.00
N ASN A 45 -28.06 -5.46 1.95
CA ASN A 45 -29.11 -4.56 1.47
C ASN A 45 -29.12 -4.56 -0.06
N GLU A 46 -30.26 -4.88 -0.68
CA GLU A 46 -30.42 -4.97 -2.14
C GLU A 46 -30.16 -3.62 -2.84
N ALA A 47 -30.37 -2.49 -2.16
CA ALA A 47 -30.05 -1.17 -2.70
C ALA A 47 -28.54 -0.87 -2.72
N HIS A 48 -27.73 -1.63 -1.98
CA HIS A 48 -26.30 -1.39 -1.75
C HIS A 48 -25.48 -2.68 -1.90
N ILE A 49 -25.58 -3.33 -3.07
CA ILE A 49 -24.86 -4.58 -3.38
C ILE A 49 -23.34 -4.42 -3.29
N ASP A 50 -22.80 -3.23 -3.56
CA ASP A 50 -21.38 -2.91 -3.41
C ASP A 50 -20.90 -3.03 -1.95
N SER A 51 -21.77 -2.81 -0.97
CA SER A 51 -21.47 -3.08 0.44
C SER A 51 -21.14 -4.56 0.67
N LEU A 52 -21.80 -5.50 -0.03
CA LEU A 52 -21.51 -6.94 0.07
C LEU A 52 -20.09 -7.27 -0.40
N ILE A 53 -19.59 -6.55 -1.41
CA ILE A 53 -18.21 -6.69 -1.87
C ILE A 53 -17.28 -6.28 -0.71
N GLY A 54 -17.54 -5.16 -0.04
CA GLY A 54 -16.82 -4.75 1.17
C GLY A 54 -16.82 -5.83 2.26
N GLN A 55 -17.99 -6.39 2.59
CA GLN A 55 -18.14 -7.43 3.62
C GLN A 55 -17.36 -8.72 3.30
N ALA A 56 -17.19 -9.06 2.02
CA ALA A 56 -16.44 -10.24 1.60
C ALA A 56 -14.91 -10.00 1.51
N LEU A 57 -14.49 -8.74 1.49
CA LEU A 57 -13.09 -8.36 1.22
C LEU A 57 -12.33 -7.98 2.48
N PHE A 58 -12.93 -7.15 3.33
CA PHE A 58 -12.21 -6.52 4.42
C PHE A 58 -11.98 -7.49 5.58
N GLY A 59 -10.80 -7.40 6.19
CA GLY A 59 -10.43 -8.15 7.37
C GLY A 59 -9.80 -7.26 8.43
N ASP A 60 -9.78 -7.75 9.66
CA ASP A 60 -9.15 -7.07 10.79
C ASP A 60 -7.66 -7.37 10.82
N GLY A 61 -6.84 -6.35 11.14
CA GLY A 61 -5.41 -6.54 11.22
C GLY A 61 -4.66 -5.34 11.74
N ALA A 62 -3.50 -5.60 12.35
CA ALA A 62 -2.59 -4.57 12.80
C ALA A 62 -1.15 -4.90 12.41
N ALA A 63 -0.40 -3.88 12.01
CA ALA A 63 1.01 -3.97 11.71
C ALA A 63 1.75 -2.76 12.26
N ALA A 64 3.00 -2.99 12.66
CA ALA A 64 3.88 -1.95 13.17
C ALA A 64 5.26 -2.04 12.51
N ILE A 65 5.88 -0.87 12.30
CA ILE A 65 7.24 -0.74 11.79
C ILE A 65 7.97 0.37 12.57
N ILE A 66 9.29 0.26 12.64
CA ILE A 66 10.16 1.31 13.16
C ILE A 66 10.90 1.92 11.98
N VAL A 67 10.76 3.23 11.80
CA VAL A 67 11.46 4.02 10.77
C VAL A 67 12.50 4.90 11.45
N GLY A 68 13.70 4.95 10.90
CA GLY A 68 14.79 5.74 11.45
C GLY A 68 15.82 6.10 10.39
N SER A 69 16.61 7.13 10.67
CA SER A 69 17.80 7.50 9.89
C SER A 69 19.06 7.07 10.63
N SER A 70 20.17 6.90 9.89
CA SER A 70 21.49 6.56 10.44
C SER A 70 21.46 5.35 11.38
N PRO A 71 21.26 4.12 10.85
CA PRO A 71 21.12 2.94 11.67
C PRO A 71 22.37 2.67 12.51
N VAL A 72 22.18 2.22 13.75
CA VAL A 72 23.27 1.91 14.68
C VAL A 72 23.91 0.58 14.28
N ALA A 73 25.12 0.65 13.75
CA ALA A 73 25.88 -0.51 13.30
C ALA A 73 26.04 -1.55 14.41
N GLY A 74 25.82 -2.83 14.08
CA GLY A 74 25.93 -3.96 15.03
C GLY A 74 24.72 -4.15 15.96
N VAL A 75 23.81 -3.16 16.04
CA VAL A 75 22.58 -3.24 16.85
C VAL A 75 21.36 -3.36 15.95
N GLU A 76 21.22 -2.44 14.99
CA GLU A 76 20.07 -2.38 14.09
C GLU A 76 20.37 -3.10 12.78
N LYS A 77 19.36 -3.80 12.25
CA LYS A 77 19.43 -4.50 10.97
C LYS A 77 18.42 -3.87 10.01
N PRO A 78 18.83 -2.89 9.19
CA PRO A 78 17.93 -2.27 8.23
C PRO A 78 17.33 -3.31 7.29
N LEU A 79 16.00 -3.31 7.17
CA LEU A 79 15.28 -4.22 6.27
C LEU A 79 15.09 -3.62 4.88
N PHE A 80 14.84 -2.31 4.86
CA PHE A 80 14.44 -1.54 3.69
C PHE A 80 14.97 -0.11 3.81
N VAL A 81 15.12 0.57 2.67
CA VAL A 81 15.47 2.00 2.61
C VAL A 81 14.38 2.73 1.84
N LEU A 82 13.79 3.75 2.47
CA LEU A 82 12.89 4.69 1.81
C LEU A 82 13.73 5.70 1.03
N VAL A 83 13.73 5.62 -0.30
CA VAL A 83 14.55 6.48 -1.16
C VAL A 83 13.80 7.75 -1.56
N SER A 84 12.49 7.61 -1.80
CA SER A 84 11.59 8.71 -2.09
C SER A 84 10.17 8.28 -1.79
N THR A 85 9.30 9.25 -1.60
CA THR A 85 7.86 9.03 -1.45
C THR A 85 7.09 10.02 -2.30
N ALA A 86 6.08 9.55 -3.01
CA ALA A 86 5.22 10.37 -3.84
C ALA A 86 3.75 9.93 -3.68
N GLN A 87 2.84 10.87 -3.89
CA GLN A 87 1.40 10.65 -3.84
C GLN A 87 0.74 11.47 -4.94
N THR A 88 -0.27 10.90 -5.57
CA THR A 88 -1.08 11.60 -6.58
C THR A 88 -2.57 11.33 -6.36
N ILE A 89 -3.40 12.20 -6.93
CA ILE A 89 -4.85 12.05 -6.96
C ILE A 89 -5.27 11.86 -8.41
N ILE A 90 -6.01 10.81 -8.72
CA ILE A 90 -6.60 10.63 -10.06
C ILE A 90 -7.69 11.70 -10.24
N PRO A 91 -7.66 12.50 -11.32
CA PRO A 91 -8.75 13.42 -11.65
C PRO A 91 -10.08 12.69 -11.83
N ASP A 92 -11.19 13.35 -11.51
CA ASP A 92 -12.56 12.85 -11.74
C ASP A 92 -12.83 11.46 -11.13
N SER A 93 -12.23 11.19 -9.96
CA SER A 93 -12.30 9.91 -9.25
C SER A 93 -12.96 9.99 -7.88
N GLU A 94 -13.54 11.14 -7.53
CA GLU A 94 -14.20 11.45 -6.26
C GLU A 94 -15.22 10.39 -5.84
N ASP A 95 -15.92 9.83 -6.83
CA ASP A 95 -17.00 8.88 -6.61
C ASP A 95 -16.57 7.41 -6.70
N ALA A 96 -15.29 7.18 -7.03
CA ALA A 96 -14.79 5.83 -7.27
C ALA A 96 -14.66 5.02 -5.97
N LEU A 97 -14.26 5.65 -4.86
CA LEU A 97 -14.08 4.97 -3.58
C LEU A 97 -14.47 5.92 -2.43
N LYS A 98 -15.46 5.55 -1.63
CA LYS A 98 -15.93 6.38 -0.51
C LYS A 98 -16.10 5.59 0.77
N LEU A 99 -15.80 6.27 1.87
CA LEU A 99 -16.19 5.90 3.22
C LEU A 99 -17.04 7.05 3.76
N HIS A 100 -18.31 6.80 4.04
CA HIS A 100 -19.23 7.81 4.53
C HIS A 100 -19.67 7.46 5.95
N LEU A 101 -19.48 8.40 6.89
CA LEU A 101 -19.87 8.20 8.28
C LEU A 101 -21.34 8.59 8.48
N CYS A 102 -22.16 7.66 8.96
CA CYS A 102 -23.55 7.88 9.33
C CYS A 102 -23.86 7.28 10.71
N GLU A 103 -25.11 7.42 11.16
CA GLU A 103 -25.57 6.89 12.45
C GLU A 103 -25.42 5.37 12.58
N ALA A 104 -25.41 4.65 11.45
CA ALA A 104 -25.22 3.21 11.38
C ALA A 104 -23.74 2.79 11.34
N GLY A 105 -22.79 3.72 11.37
CA GLY A 105 -21.35 3.46 11.24
C GLY A 105 -20.77 4.01 9.93
N LEU A 106 -19.68 3.40 9.44
CA LEU A 106 -19.06 3.78 8.18
C LEU A 106 -19.62 2.93 7.03
N THR A 107 -20.21 3.58 6.03
CA THR A 107 -20.64 2.93 4.80
C THR A 107 -19.55 3.00 3.74
N PHE A 108 -19.19 1.85 3.21
CA PHE A 108 -18.20 1.70 2.14
C PHE A 108 -18.91 1.64 0.79
N HIS A 109 -18.46 2.48 -0.15
CA HIS A 109 -18.90 2.44 -1.54
C HIS A 109 -17.68 2.33 -2.45
N ALA A 110 -17.74 1.41 -3.41
CA ALA A 110 -16.71 1.23 -4.41
C ALA A 110 -17.31 1.07 -5.80
N SER A 111 -16.91 1.95 -6.72
CA SER A 111 -17.21 1.81 -8.13
C SER A 111 -16.53 0.57 -8.70
N LYS A 112 -17.23 -0.11 -9.61
CA LYS A 112 -16.67 -1.25 -10.37
C LYS A 112 -15.48 -0.84 -11.26
N ASP A 113 -15.31 0.45 -11.52
CA ASP A 113 -14.26 0.98 -12.39
C ASP A 113 -12.94 1.27 -11.66
N VAL A 114 -12.89 1.13 -10.33
CA VAL A 114 -11.66 1.34 -9.53
C VAL A 114 -10.43 0.59 -10.09
N PRO A 115 -10.51 -0.69 -10.50
CA PRO A 115 -9.36 -1.38 -11.09
C PRO A 115 -8.84 -0.70 -12.37
N ASN A 116 -9.73 -0.25 -13.25
CA ASN A 116 -9.37 0.44 -14.50
C ASN A 116 -8.76 1.81 -14.23
N LEU A 117 -9.36 2.58 -13.31
CA LEU A 117 -8.84 3.89 -12.90
C LEU A 117 -7.40 3.76 -12.41
N ILE A 118 -7.11 2.79 -11.54
CA ILE A 118 -5.77 2.55 -11.03
C ILE A 118 -4.82 2.13 -12.15
N SER A 119 -5.18 1.12 -12.96
CA SER A 119 -4.29 0.62 -14.01
C SER A 119 -3.98 1.67 -15.07
N ASN A 120 -4.94 2.50 -15.44
CA ASN A 120 -4.72 3.52 -16.47
C ASN A 120 -3.78 4.65 -16.01
N ASN A 121 -3.60 4.83 -14.69
CA ASN A 121 -2.82 5.93 -14.13
C ASN A 121 -1.52 5.51 -13.45
N ILE A 122 -1.32 4.22 -13.14
CA ILE A 122 -0.18 3.76 -12.36
C ILE A 122 1.17 3.97 -13.08
N GLU A 123 1.24 3.73 -14.39
CA GLU A 123 2.48 3.88 -15.16
C GLU A 123 2.99 5.33 -15.15
N LYS A 124 2.10 6.29 -15.48
CA LYS A 124 2.42 7.73 -15.40
C LYS A 124 2.94 8.10 -14.02
N SER A 125 2.25 7.63 -12.99
CA SER A 125 2.58 7.96 -11.61
C SER A 125 3.96 7.38 -11.22
N LEU A 126 4.30 6.17 -11.70
CA LEU A 126 5.62 5.57 -11.49
C LEU A 126 6.71 6.33 -12.24
N VAL A 127 6.49 6.68 -13.51
CA VAL A 127 7.43 7.50 -14.28
C VAL A 127 7.73 8.80 -13.54
N GLU A 128 6.71 9.53 -13.08
CA GLU A 128 6.88 10.79 -12.36
C GLU A 128 7.65 10.64 -11.05
N ALA A 129 7.47 9.54 -10.31
CA ALA A 129 8.18 9.32 -9.05
C ALA A 129 9.62 8.81 -9.22
N PHE A 130 9.91 8.06 -10.28
CA PHE A 130 11.23 7.49 -10.54
C PHE A 130 12.11 8.41 -11.39
N GLN A 131 11.53 9.30 -12.20
CA GLN A 131 12.28 10.23 -13.04
C GLN A 131 13.28 11.10 -12.26
N PRO A 132 12.92 11.72 -11.10
CA PRO A 132 13.87 12.51 -10.32
C PRO A 132 15.03 11.70 -9.73
N LEU A 133 14.88 10.39 -9.61
CA LEU A 133 15.91 9.51 -9.05
C LEU A 133 17.01 9.17 -10.07
N GLY A 134 16.81 9.46 -11.36
CA GLY A 134 17.78 9.18 -12.42
C GLY A 134 18.12 7.68 -12.58
N LEU A 135 17.23 6.78 -12.14
CA LEU A 135 17.49 5.34 -12.13
C LEU A 135 17.32 4.67 -13.51
N GLY A 136 16.71 5.36 -14.47
CA GLY A 136 16.55 4.85 -15.84
C GLY A 136 15.76 3.55 -15.93
N ILE A 137 14.73 3.38 -15.08
CA ILE A 137 13.92 2.16 -15.08
C ILE A 137 13.08 2.11 -16.36
N SER A 138 13.38 1.13 -17.20
CA SER A 138 12.62 0.82 -18.43
C SER A 138 11.82 -0.48 -18.32
N ASP A 139 12.22 -1.39 -17.43
CA ASP A 139 11.52 -2.64 -17.12
C ASP A 139 10.99 -2.61 -15.69
N TRP A 140 9.68 -2.48 -15.54
CA TRP A 140 8.98 -2.49 -14.26
C TRP A 140 9.06 -3.85 -13.54
N SER A 141 9.32 -4.95 -14.27
CA SER A 141 9.62 -6.26 -13.69
C SER A 141 11.05 -6.37 -13.12
N SER A 142 11.93 -5.39 -13.34
CA SER A 142 13.29 -5.44 -12.78
C SER A 142 13.35 -5.13 -11.28
N ILE A 143 12.36 -4.40 -10.75
CA ILE A 143 12.26 -4.04 -9.33
C ILE A 143 11.33 -4.99 -8.56
N PHE A 144 11.29 -4.88 -7.24
CA PHE A 144 10.27 -5.54 -6.44
C PHE A 144 9.04 -4.65 -6.27
N TRP A 145 7.91 -5.28 -5.93
CA TRP A 145 6.61 -4.63 -5.83
C TRP A 145 5.98 -4.88 -4.47
N ALA A 146 5.65 -3.80 -3.77
CA ALA A 146 4.91 -3.80 -2.51
C ALA A 146 3.77 -2.77 -2.61
N PHE A 147 2.64 -3.18 -3.16
CA PHE A 147 1.47 -2.31 -3.34
C PHE A 147 0.22 -2.92 -2.71
N HIS A 148 -0.71 -2.06 -2.33
CA HIS A 148 -1.91 -2.43 -1.61
C HIS A 148 -2.84 -3.24 -2.50
N GLN A 149 -3.20 -4.40 -2.00
CA GLN A 149 -4.13 -5.34 -2.55
C GLN A 149 -5.56 -4.96 -2.12
N GLY A 150 -6.17 -4.04 -2.85
CA GLY A 150 -7.57 -3.69 -2.59
C GLY A 150 -8.49 -4.88 -2.84
N VAL A 151 -8.37 -5.45 -4.03
CA VAL A 151 -9.09 -6.64 -4.50
C VAL A 151 -8.23 -7.40 -5.51
N LYS A 152 -8.56 -8.68 -5.75
CA LYS A 152 -7.89 -9.50 -6.77
C LYS A 152 -7.82 -8.80 -8.14
N ALA A 153 -8.90 -8.15 -8.56
CA ALA A 153 -8.97 -7.46 -9.84
C ALA A 153 -7.94 -6.32 -9.98
N ILE A 154 -7.64 -5.58 -8.90
CA ILE A 154 -6.62 -4.53 -8.94
C ILE A 154 -5.24 -5.15 -9.18
N ILE A 155 -4.92 -6.25 -8.50
CA ILE A 155 -3.64 -6.96 -8.69
C ILE A 155 -3.53 -7.42 -10.15
N ASP A 156 -4.57 -8.05 -10.68
CA ASP A 156 -4.59 -8.59 -12.05
C ASP A 156 -4.41 -7.48 -13.10
N HIS A 157 -5.09 -6.34 -12.92
CA HIS A 157 -4.99 -5.21 -13.83
C HIS A 157 -3.62 -4.53 -13.78
N VAL A 158 -3.04 -4.38 -12.58
CA VAL A 158 -1.69 -3.82 -12.43
C VAL A 158 -0.64 -4.76 -13.03
N GLU A 159 -0.73 -6.07 -12.77
CA GLU A 159 0.15 -7.08 -13.36
C GLU A 159 0.14 -7.01 -14.89
N TRP A 160 -1.04 -7.03 -15.49
CA TRP A 160 -1.19 -6.98 -16.93
C TRP A 160 -0.70 -5.66 -17.52
N ARG A 161 -1.14 -4.53 -16.95
CA ARG A 161 -0.83 -3.20 -17.50
C ARG A 161 0.65 -2.87 -17.43
N MET A 162 1.33 -3.30 -16.38
CA MET A 162 2.75 -3.01 -16.15
C MET A 162 3.67 -4.11 -16.71
N GLY A 163 3.12 -5.16 -17.33
CA GLY A 163 3.89 -6.28 -17.86
C GLY A 163 4.69 -7.00 -16.76
N LEU A 164 4.10 -7.15 -15.57
CA LEU A 164 4.81 -7.74 -14.43
C LEU A 164 4.91 -9.25 -14.56
N LYS A 165 6.08 -9.79 -14.21
CA LYS A 165 6.22 -11.24 -14.02
C LYS A 165 5.41 -11.70 -12.78
N PRO A 166 4.81 -12.91 -12.80
CA PRO A 166 3.96 -13.38 -11.70
C PRO A 166 4.63 -13.41 -10.32
N ASP A 167 5.95 -13.60 -10.26
CA ASP A 167 6.71 -13.60 -9.00
C ASP A 167 6.69 -12.22 -8.31
N LYS A 168 6.54 -11.13 -9.06
CA LYS A 168 6.55 -9.76 -8.54
C LYS A 168 5.34 -9.41 -7.70
N ILE A 169 4.21 -10.03 -8.01
CA ILE A 169 2.94 -9.80 -7.30
C ILE A 169 2.61 -10.91 -6.30
N ARG A 170 3.47 -11.93 -6.18
CA ARG A 170 3.25 -13.10 -5.32
C ARG A 170 2.95 -12.72 -3.87
N ALA A 171 3.74 -11.79 -3.30
CA ALA A 171 3.54 -11.36 -1.92
C ALA A 171 2.18 -10.69 -1.72
N ALA A 172 1.78 -9.80 -2.64
CA ALA A 172 0.46 -9.16 -2.59
C ALA A 172 -0.69 -10.17 -2.71
N ARG A 173 -0.58 -11.16 -3.62
CA ARG A 173 -1.56 -12.24 -3.74
C ARG A 173 -1.62 -13.12 -2.48
N HIS A 174 -0.47 -13.46 -1.90
CA HIS A 174 -0.40 -14.27 -0.70
C HIS A 174 -1.09 -13.59 0.48
N VAL A 175 -0.73 -12.33 0.78
CA VAL A 175 -1.34 -11.58 1.87
C VAL A 175 -2.85 -11.41 1.65
N LEU A 176 -3.30 -11.10 0.42
CA LEU A 176 -4.74 -11.04 0.12
C LEU A 176 -5.44 -12.38 0.43
N SER A 177 -4.83 -13.50 0.06
CA SER A 177 -5.44 -14.82 0.22
C SER A 177 -5.56 -15.28 1.66
N VAL A 178 -4.64 -14.86 2.54
CA VAL A 178 -4.58 -15.31 3.93
C VAL A 178 -5.29 -14.32 4.86
N CYS A 179 -5.24 -13.03 4.55
CA CYS A 179 -5.71 -11.97 5.46
C CYS A 179 -6.87 -11.13 4.90
N GLY A 180 -7.20 -11.26 3.61
CA GLY A 180 -8.12 -10.33 2.95
C GLY A 180 -7.51 -8.93 2.82
N ASN A 181 -8.39 -7.93 2.75
CA ASN A 181 -8.02 -6.52 2.70
C ASN A 181 -8.00 -5.92 4.11
N LEU A 182 -6.80 -5.75 4.68
CA LEU A 182 -6.53 -5.13 5.97
C LEU A 182 -6.38 -3.60 5.89
N THR A 183 -6.99 -2.97 4.88
CA THR A 183 -6.94 -1.53 4.60
C THR A 183 -5.50 -0.97 4.64
N SER A 184 -5.17 -0.07 5.58
CA SER A 184 -3.85 0.56 5.64
C SER A 184 -2.72 -0.39 6.05
N ALA A 185 -3.02 -1.45 6.81
CA ALA A 185 -2.03 -2.41 7.29
C ALA A 185 -1.50 -3.33 6.17
N CYS A 186 -2.25 -3.50 5.07
CA CYS A 186 -1.92 -4.38 3.95
C CYS A 186 -0.48 -4.23 3.43
N VAL A 187 -0.03 -3.00 3.16
CA VAL A 187 1.32 -2.79 2.64
C VAL A 187 2.39 -3.25 3.62
N LEU A 188 2.18 -3.06 4.91
CA LEU A 188 3.14 -3.47 5.93
C LEU A 188 3.22 -4.99 6.04
N PHE A 189 2.08 -5.69 5.90
CA PHE A 189 2.07 -7.15 5.77
C PHE A 189 2.79 -7.63 4.51
N ILE A 190 2.65 -6.93 3.38
CA ILE A 190 3.39 -7.28 2.15
C ILE A 190 4.89 -7.06 2.32
N LEU A 191 5.32 -5.95 2.92
CA LEU A 191 6.73 -5.70 3.20
C LEU A 191 7.31 -6.79 4.12
N ASP A 192 6.52 -7.23 5.11
CA ASP A 192 6.88 -8.33 6.01
C ASP A 192 7.01 -9.67 5.26
N GLU A 193 6.10 -9.97 4.34
CA GLU A 193 6.17 -11.14 3.48
C GLU A 193 7.40 -11.10 2.54
N LEU A 194 7.63 -9.96 1.89
CA LEU A 194 8.77 -9.78 0.99
C LEU A 194 10.11 -10.00 1.70
N ARG A 195 10.30 -9.47 2.91
CA ARG A 195 11.56 -9.67 3.65
C ARG A 195 11.75 -11.13 4.08
N LYS A 196 10.67 -11.86 4.39
CA LYS A 196 10.73 -13.27 4.80
C LYS A 196 11.13 -14.15 3.63
N VAL A 197 10.49 -13.97 2.48
CA VAL A 197 10.78 -14.77 1.28
C VAL A 197 12.14 -14.42 0.66
N SER A 198 12.57 -13.15 0.77
CA SER A 198 13.89 -12.72 0.31
C SER A 198 15.02 -13.11 1.27
N GLY A 199 14.71 -13.61 2.48
CA GLY A 199 15.70 -14.10 3.43
C GLY A 199 16.56 -15.28 2.90
N GLY A 200 16.08 -15.99 1.86
CA GLY A 200 16.88 -16.96 1.11
C GLY A 200 17.77 -16.36 0.00
N TRP A 201 17.50 -15.13 -0.44
CA TRP A 201 18.29 -14.39 -1.44
C TRP A 201 19.29 -13.41 -0.81
N ALA A 202 19.01 -12.95 0.41
CA ALA A 202 19.80 -11.94 1.12
C ALA A 202 21.11 -12.46 1.72
N GLN A 203 21.33 -13.78 1.78
CA GLN A 203 22.61 -14.34 2.24
C GLN A 203 23.71 -14.26 1.17
N ASP A 204 23.37 -14.33 -0.12
CA ASP A 204 24.38 -14.43 -1.17
C ASP A 204 24.75 -13.08 -1.81
N HIS A 205 23.91 -12.05 -1.64
CA HIS A 205 24.13 -10.74 -2.25
C HIS A 205 23.67 -9.61 -1.32
N TRP A 206 24.58 -9.10 -0.48
CA TRP A 206 24.41 -7.83 0.27
C TRP A 206 24.42 -6.61 -0.67
N GLY A 207 23.53 -6.62 -1.67
CA GLY A 207 23.33 -5.56 -2.65
C GLY A 207 21.93 -4.98 -2.54
N ARG A 208 21.74 -4.05 -1.59
CA ARG A 208 20.67 -3.03 -1.56
C ARG A 208 19.29 -3.49 -2.08
N ALA A 209 18.47 -4.11 -1.24
CA ALA A 209 17.01 -4.07 -1.43
C ALA A 209 16.52 -2.62 -1.18
N ARG A 210 16.56 -1.79 -2.23
CA ARG A 210 16.01 -0.43 -2.18
C ARG A 210 14.52 -0.51 -2.37
N VAL A 211 13.72 0.01 -1.43
CA VAL A 211 12.29 0.20 -1.70
C VAL A 211 12.18 1.25 -2.79
N GLY A 212 11.89 0.77 -4.00
CA GLY A 212 11.32 1.60 -5.04
C GLY A 212 10.07 2.26 -4.48
N CYS A 213 9.94 3.56 -4.75
CA CYS A 213 8.95 4.48 -4.20
C CYS A 213 7.64 3.76 -3.83
N PRO A 214 7.17 3.82 -2.57
CA PRO A 214 5.85 3.35 -2.23
C PRO A 214 4.91 4.37 -2.86
N LEU A 215 4.56 4.12 -4.12
CA LEU A 215 3.74 4.99 -4.93
C LEU A 215 2.29 4.59 -4.72
N TRP A 216 1.50 5.53 -4.22
CA TRP A 216 0.09 5.29 -3.92
C TRP A 216 -0.76 6.20 -4.78
N VAL A 217 -1.57 5.57 -5.62
CA VAL A 217 -2.57 6.26 -6.41
C VAL A 217 -3.82 6.39 -5.55
N ARG A 218 -4.14 7.62 -5.13
CA ARG A 218 -5.33 7.92 -4.34
C ARG A 218 -6.47 8.31 -5.28
N ALA A 219 -7.62 7.63 -5.20
CA ALA A 219 -8.88 8.20 -5.67
C ALA A 219 -9.31 9.27 -4.66
N ARG A 220 -9.81 10.42 -5.13
CA ARG A 220 -10.22 11.52 -4.23
C ARG A 220 -11.38 11.03 -3.35
N THR A 221 -11.38 11.38 -2.07
CA THR A 221 -12.44 11.00 -1.10
C THR A 221 -13.03 12.25 -0.48
N HIS A 222 -14.37 12.36 -0.41
CA HIS A 222 -15.03 13.38 0.42
C HIS A 222 -15.01 12.95 1.90
N HIS A 223 -14.70 13.90 2.79
CA HIS A 223 -15.00 13.81 4.23
C HIS A 223 -16.38 14.40 4.49
#